data_AF-A0A5J4Q1D9-F1
#
_entry.id   AF-A0A5J4Q1D9-F1
#
_cell.length_a   1.000
_cell.length_b   1.000
_cell.length_c   1.000
_cell.angle_alpha   90.00
_cell.angle_beta   90.00
_cell.angle_gamma   90.00
#
_symmetry.space_group_name_H-M   'P 1'
#
loop_
_entity.id
_entity.type
_entity.pdbx_description
1 polymer ?
#
loop_
_entity_poly.entity_id
_entity_poly.type
_entity_poly.pdbx_seq_one_letter_code
_entity_poly.pdbx_strand_id
1 'polypeptide(L)'
;MLTKQKQENECSKLIIYFKDRNDDFRRANCASDGAAQELSVIFETRDLTTISVILVEAFHSLVLPTSIEVRQLIYMKKNPYPGLIRLLEHKDKQVFTYANQLISIFLMDGLYATQTSIPHPQYEQFDANNGIKKVSTLFKKSKLKETKDMCCIWLGYIYKARDITDSNMRKEIIHHLITIADDEDDWVR
;
A
#
# COMPACT_ATOMS: atom_id res chain seq x y z
N MET A 1 -25.03 3.04 -9.05
CA MET A 1 -23.57 3.26 -9.25
C MET A 1 -23.37 4.51 -10.09
N LEU A 2 -22.47 5.42 -9.69
CA LEU A 2 -22.08 6.55 -10.52
C LEU A 2 -21.37 6.05 -11.79
N THR A 3 -21.57 6.73 -12.91
CA THR A 3 -20.77 6.51 -14.13
C THR A 3 -19.30 6.80 -13.84
N LYS A 4 -18.34 6.13 -14.51
CA LYS A 4 -16.89 6.35 -14.33
C LYS A 4 -16.51 7.84 -14.33
N GLN A 5 -16.99 8.60 -15.31
CA GLN A 5 -16.72 10.04 -15.41
C GLN A 5 -17.18 10.83 -14.17
N LYS A 6 -18.34 10.48 -13.60
CA LYS A 6 -18.86 11.13 -12.39
C LYS A 6 -17.98 10.81 -11.19
N GLN A 7 -17.52 9.57 -11.06
CA GLN A 7 -16.60 9.17 -10.00
C GLN A 7 -15.27 9.94 -10.10
N GLU A 8 -14.71 10.04 -11.30
CA GLU A 8 -13.47 10.80 -11.54
C GLU A 8 -13.66 12.28 -11.19
N ASN A 9 -14.78 12.89 -11.58
CA ASN A 9 -15.07 14.28 -11.23
C ASN A 9 -15.16 14.51 -9.72
N GLU A 10 -15.82 13.61 -8.97
CA GLU A 10 -15.87 13.71 -7.50
C GLU A 10 -14.50 13.46 -6.86
N CYS A 11 -13.73 12.51 -7.39
CA CYS A 11 -12.36 12.24 -6.94
C CYS A 11 -11.44 13.44 -7.18
N SER A 12 -11.53 14.12 -8.33
CA SER A 12 -10.79 15.36 -8.59
C SER A 12 -11.12 16.46 -7.60
N LYS A 13 -12.39 16.60 -7.20
CA LYS A 13 -12.77 17.57 -6.15
C LYS A 13 -12.14 17.21 -4.81
N LEU A 14 -12.14 15.93 -4.43
CA LEU A 14 -11.48 15.45 -3.20
C LEU A 14 -9.98 15.76 -3.21
N ILE A 15 -9.29 15.48 -4.32
CA ILE A 15 -7.87 15.78 -4.48
C ILE A 15 -7.62 17.27 -4.29
N ILE A 16 -8.35 18.13 -5.01
CA ILE A 16 -8.21 19.59 -4.91
C ILE A 16 -8.51 20.07 -3.48
N TYR A 17 -9.50 19.47 -2.82
CA TYR A 17 -9.90 19.84 -1.47
C TYR A 17 -8.81 19.57 -0.43
N PHE A 18 -8.08 18.46 -0.57
CA PHE A 18 -7.07 18.00 0.38
C PHE A 18 -5.63 18.33 -0.02
N LYS A 19 -5.42 18.81 -1.25
CA LYS A 19 -4.11 19.23 -1.75
C LYS A 19 -3.46 20.24 -0.81
N ASP A 20 -2.20 19.98 -0.45
CA ASP A 20 -1.35 20.83 0.39
C ASP A 20 -1.93 21.14 1.78
N ARG A 21 -2.82 20.27 2.31
CA ARG A 21 -3.46 20.45 3.62
C ARG A 21 -3.18 19.30 4.57
N ASN A 22 -2.84 19.64 5.82
CA ASN A 22 -2.84 18.72 6.95
C ASN A 22 -4.16 18.88 7.73
N ASP A 23 -5.19 18.11 7.36
CA ASP A 23 -6.57 18.20 7.88
C ASP A 23 -7.12 16.81 8.20
N ASP A 24 -6.61 16.22 9.27
CA ASP A 24 -6.97 14.87 9.72
C ASP A 24 -8.44 14.75 10.11
N PHE A 25 -9.00 15.80 10.72
CA PHE A 25 -10.40 15.80 11.12
C PHE A 25 -11.32 15.58 9.92
N ARG A 26 -11.10 16.32 8.82
CA ARG A 26 -11.94 16.15 7.63
C ARG A 26 -11.67 14.85 6.87
N ARG A 27 -10.42 14.36 6.84
CA ARG A 27 -10.11 13.05 6.26
C ARG A 27 -10.73 11.91 7.04
N ALA A 28 -10.76 12.00 8.38
CA ALA A 28 -11.46 11.05 9.24
C ALA A 28 -12.96 11.03 8.98
N ASN A 29 -13.57 12.20 8.72
CA ASN A 29 -14.98 12.28 8.32
C ASN A 29 -15.21 11.61 6.96
N CYS A 30 -14.39 11.91 5.94
CA CYS A 30 -14.48 11.25 4.64
C CYS A 30 -14.29 9.72 4.72
N ALA A 31 -13.39 9.25 5.59
CA ALA A 31 -13.22 7.83 5.88
C ALA A 31 -14.45 7.22 6.57
N SER A 32 -15.12 7.99 7.43
CA SER A 32 -16.35 7.55 8.09
C SER A 32 -17.54 7.50 7.14
N ASP A 33 -17.59 8.43 6.17
CA ASP A 33 -18.68 8.59 5.21
C ASP A 33 -18.65 7.58 4.04
N GLY A 34 -17.61 6.75 3.93
CA GLY A 34 -17.57 5.64 2.98
C GLY A 34 -16.70 5.86 1.74
N ALA A 35 -16.12 7.05 1.54
CA ALA A 35 -15.38 7.38 0.32
C ALA A 35 -14.18 6.45 0.09
N ALA A 36 -13.40 6.16 1.15
CA ALA A 36 -12.25 5.27 1.07
C ALA A 36 -12.67 3.81 0.78
N GLN A 37 -13.80 3.38 1.32
CA GLN A 37 -14.36 2.05 1.16
C GLN A 37 -14.84 1.83 -0.27
N GLU A 38 -15.53 2.82 -0.85
CA GLU A 38 -15.96 2.78 -2.24
C GLU A 38 -14.78 2.69 -3.21
N LEU A 39 -13.74 3.52 -3.00
CA LEU A 39 -12.51 3.47 -3.80
C LEU A 39 -11.80 2.11 -3.67
N SER A 40 -11.74 1.55 -2.45
CA SER A 40 -11.17 0.21 -2.22
C SER A 40 -11.93 -0.88 -2.97
N VAL A 41 -13.28 -0.83 -2.99
CA VAL A 41 -14.12 -1.76 -3.75
C VAL A 41 -13.89 -1.60 -5.26
N ILE A 42 -13.72 -0.37 -5.75
CA ILE A 42 -13.37 -0.11 -7.15
C ILE A 42 -12.03 -0.78 -7.49
N PHE A 43 -11.00 -0.60 -6.66
CA PHE A 43 -9.68 -1.20 -6.89
C PHE A 43 -9.70 -2.73 -6.84
N GLU A 44 -10.64 -3.33 -6.12
CA GLU A 44 -10.77 -4.78 -5.99
C GLU A 44 -11.55 -5.42 -7.15
N THR A 45 -12.61 -4.76 -7.63
CA THR A 45 -13.62 -5.39 -8.50
C THR A 45 -13.60 -4.92 -9.94
N ARG A 46 -13.12 -3.70 -10.20
CA ARG A 46 -13.13 -3.11 -11.54
C ARG A 46 -12.06 -3.73 -12.43
N ASP A 47 -12.30 -3.74 -13.74
CA ASP A 47 -11.28 -4.05 -14.72
C ASP A 47 -10.05 -3.16 -14.51
N LEU A 48 -8.88 -3.77 -14.35
CA LEU A 48 -7.64 -3.10 -13.95
C LEU A 48 -7.29 -1.95 -14.90
N THR A 49 -7.51 -2.13 -16.21
CA THR A 49 -7.15 -1.13 -17.23
C THR A 49 -8.04 0.11 -17.22
N THR A 50 -9.17 0.04 -16.52
CA THR A 50 -10.14 1.13 -16.45
C THR A 50 -10.00 1.97 -15.18
N ILE A 51 -9.12 1.58 -14.25
CA ILE A 51 -8.81 2.34 -13.04
C ILE A 51 -7.88 3.50 -13.43
N SER A 52 -8.37 4.73 -13.32
CA SER A 52 -7.57 5.91 -13.64
C SER A 52 -6.71 6.34 -12.46
N VAL A 53 -5.63 7.07 -12.77
CA VAL A 53 -4.76 7.72 -11.77
C VAL A 53 -5.58 8.54 -10.77
N ILE A 54 -6.59 9.28 -11.24
CA ILE A 54 -7.44 10.15 -10.40
C ILE A 54 -8.11 9.37 -9.25
N LEU A 55 -8.55 8.14 -9.48
CA LEU A 55 -9.20 7.35 -8.44
C LEU A 55 -8.19 6.95 -7.35
N VAL A 56 -6.98 6.56 -7.77
CA VAL A 56 -5.91 6.11 -6.87
C VAL A 56 -5.29 7.29 -6.12
N GLU A 57 -5.09 8.41 -6.80
CA GLU A 57 -4.63 9.67 -6.21
C GLU A 57 -5.64 10.19 -5.17
N ALA A 58 -6.95 10.12 -5.44
CA ALA A 58 -7.94 10.52 -4.45
C ALA A 58 -7.89 9.65 -3.18
N PHE A 59 -7.73 8.33 -3.33
CA PHE A 59 -7.52 7.45 -2.17
C PHE A 59 -6.21 7.80 -1.44
N HIS A 60 -5.13 8.06 -2.18
CA HIS A 60 -3.87 8.53 -1.62
C HIS A 60 -4.05 9.83 -0.81
N SER A 61 -4.78 10.83 -1.33
CA SER A 61 -5.07 12.08 -0.62
C SER A 61 -5.92 11.90 0.65
N LEU A 62 -6.67 10.79 0.77
CA LEU A 62 -7.40 10.45 1.99
C LEU A 62 -6.52 9.77 3.05
N VAL A 63 -5.48 9.06 2.62
CA VAL A 63 -4.57 8.29 3.50
C VAL A 63 -3.32 9.09 3.89
N LEU A 64 -2.87 10.02 3.05
CA LEU A 64 -1.65 10.79 3.25
C LEU A 64 -1.88 12.30 3.05
N PRO A 65 -1.29 13.17 3.90
CA PRO A 65 -0.46 12.86 5.06
C PRO A 65 -1.30 12.81 6.35
N THR A 66 -1.96 11.69 6.69
CA THR A 66 -2.77 11.64 7.93
C THR A 66 -2.00 11.09 9.13
N SER A 67 -2.60 11.15 10.32
CA SER A 67 -2.15 10.36 11.48
C SER A 67 -2.37 8.86 11.30
N ILE A 68 -1.73 8.06 12.14
CA ILE A 68 -1.90 6.60 12.17
C ILE A 68 -3.33 6.20 12.56
N GLU A 69 -4.00 6.97 13.42
CA GLU A 69 -5.38 6.71 13.86
C GLU A 69 -6.36 6.82 12.69
N VAL A 70 -6.20 7.82 11.83
CA VAL A 70 -7.04 7.98 10.63
C VAL A 70 -6.80 6.84 9.64
N ARG A 71 -5.54 6.44 9.43
CA ARG A 71 -5.22 5.30 8.54
C ARG A 71 -5.75 3.97 9.10
N GLN A 72 -5.66 3.76 10.40
CA GLN A 72 -6.26 2.61 11.08
C GLN A 72 -7.77 2.60 10.92
N LEU A 73 -8.45 3.75 11.04
CA LEU A 73 -9.89 3.86 10.78
C LEU A 73 -10.23 3.44 9.34
N ILE A 74 -9.49 3.95 8.34
CA ILE A 74 -9.66 3.58 6.93
C ILE A 74 -9.49 2.07 6.75
N TYR A 75 -8.41 1.51 7.28
CA TYR A 75 -8.09 0.09 7.18
C TYR A 75 -9.18 -0.79 7.82
N MET A 76 -9.66 -0.44 9.01
CA MET A 76 -10.68 -1.20 9.74
C MET A 76 -12.04 -1.16 9.07
N LYS A 77 -12.37 -0.05 8.39
CA LYS A 77 -13.62 0.07 7.64
C LYS A 77 -13.60 -0.79 6.37
N LYS A 78 -12.46 -0.87 5.69
CA LYS A 78 -12.26 -1.75 4.52
C LYS A 78 -10.78 -2.00 4.33
N ASN A 79 -10.35 -3.26 4.50
CA ASN A 79 -9.00 -3.67 4.17
C ASN A 79 -8.68 -3.31 2.69
N PRO A 80 -7.67 -2.46 2.43
CA PRO A 80 -7.37 -1.97 1.10
C PRO A 80 -6.47 -2.92 0.30
N TYR A 81 -5.83 -3.91 0.95
CA TYR A 81 -4.89 -4.83 0.30
C TYR A 81 -5.42 -5.55 -0.95
N PRO A 82 -6.66 -6.10 -0.99
CA PRO A 82 -7.16 -6.78 -2.18
C PRO A 82 -7.06 -5.92 -3.44
N GLY A 83 -7.42 -4.63 -3.33
CA GLY A 83 -7.34 -3.67 -4.43
C GLY A 83 -5.93 -3.19 -4.70
N LEU A 84 -5.21 -2.73 -3.66
CA LEU A 84 -3.86 -2.16 -3.82
C LEU A 84 -2.87 -3.17 -4.41
N ILE A 85 -2.95 -4.44 -4.01
CA ILE A 85 -2.09 -5.50 -4.55
C ILE A 85 -2.35 -5.75 -6.04
N ARG A 86 -3.59 -5.57 -6.54
CA ARG A 86 -3.90 -5.63 -7.98
C ARG A 86 -3.26 -4.46 -8.73
N LEU A 87 -3.22 -3.28 -8.14
CA LEU A 87 -2.66 -2.07 -8.77
C LEU A 87 -1.15 -2.17 -9.03
N LEU A 88 -0.43 -3.08 -8.36
CA LEU A 88 0.99 -3.35 -8.65
C LEU A 88 1.23 -3.90 -10.08
N GLU A 89 0.20 -4.43 -10.74
CA GLU A 89 0.26 -4.91 -12.12
C GLU A 89 -0.24 -3.88 -13.14
N HIS A 90 -0.55 -2.66 -12.69
CA HIS A 90 -1.07 -1.61 -13.54
C HIS A 90 0.02 -1.06 -14.48
N LYS A 91 -0.33 -0.80 -15.74
CA LYS A 91 0.61 -0.32 -16.77
C LYS A 91 0.99 1.15 -16.60
N ASP A 92 0.09 1.94 -16.02
CA ASP A 92 0.35 3.34 -15.69
C ASP A 92 1.30 3.43 -14.49
N LYS A 93 2.42 4.11 -14.68
CA LYS A 93 3.47 4.27 -13.66
C LYS A 93 2.99 5.06 -12.45
N GLN A 94 2.11 6.05 -12.62
CA GLN A 94 1.62 6.85 -11.49
C GLN A 94 0.67 6.03 -10.61
N VAL A 95 -0.19 5.20 -11.22
CA VAL A 95 -1.02 4.23 -10.46
C VAL A 95 -0.12 3.29 -9.65
N PHE A 96 0.93 2.75 -10.25
CA PHE A 96 1.90 1.91 -9.56
C PHE A 96 2.57 2.66 -8.39
N THR A 97 3.02 3.89 -8.61
CA THR A 97 3.66 4.72 -7.58
C THR A 97 2.73 4.98 -6.39
N TYR A 98 1.48 5.38 -6.64
CA TYR A 98 0.54 5.59 -5.54
C TYR A 98 0.21 4.29 -4.80
N ALA A 99 0.01 3.18 -5.52
CA ALA A 99 -0.22 1.88 -4.89
C ALA A 99 0.97 1.46 -4.01
N ASN A 100 2.20 1.70 -4.47
CA ASN A 100 3.41 1.49 -3.70
C ASN A 100 3.42 2.31 -2.40
N GLN A 101 3.21 3.62 -2.48
CA GLN A 101 3.19 4.50 -1.30
C GLN A 101 2.11 4.06 -0.29
N LEU A 102 0.93 3.70 -0.79
CA LEU A 102 -0.19 3.24 0.02
C LEU A 102 0.10 1.90 0.73
N ILE A 103 0.64 0.91 0.01
CA ILE A 103 1.00 -0.38 0.63
C ILE A 103 2.10 -0.17 1.68
N SER A 104 3.12 0.64 1.36
CA SER A 104 4.21 0.95 2.28
C SER A 104 3.70 1.54 3.59
N ILE A 105 2.81 2.54 3.54
CA ILE A 105 2.32 3.17 4.75
C ILE A 105 1.47 2.23 5.61
N PHE A 106 0.59 1.41 5.01
CA PHE A 106 -0.21 0.46 5.78
C PHE A 106 0.63 -0.66 6.41
N LEU A 107 1.66 -1.13 5.72
CA LEU A 107 2.61 -2.09 6.29
C LEU A 107 3.43 -1.45 7.41
N MET A 108 3.91 -0.22 7.25
CA MET A 108 4.60 0.50 8.32
C MET A 108 3.71 0.71 9.54
N ASP A 109 2.44 1.08 9.36
CA ASP A 109 1.50 1.20 10.47
C ASP A 109 1.34 -0.13 11.24
N GLY A 110 1.24 -1.25 10.52
CA GLY A 110 1.17 -2.58 11.12
C GLY A 110 2.47 -2.97 11.84
N LEU A 111 3.61 -2.61 11.27
CA LEU A 111 4.94 -2.84 11.82
C LEU A 111 5.10 -2.16 13.18
N TYR A 112 4.73 -0.88 13.27
CA TYR A 112 4.88 -0.05 14.48
C TYR A 112 3.74 -0.26 15.49
N ALA A 113 2.62 -0.87 15.10
CA ALA A 113 1.52 -1.19 16.02
C ALA A 113 1.87 -2.29 17.04
N THR A 114 2.99 -3.01 16.89
CA THR A 114 3.36 -4.16 17.72
C THR A 114 4.84 -4.15 18.10
N GLN A 115 5.19 -4.79 19.21
CA GLN A 115 6.60 -4.97 19.61
C GLN A 115 7.36 -5.86 18.62
N THR A 116 8.70 -5.79 18.61
CA THR A 116 9.57 -6.49 17.63
C THR A 116 9.43 -8.01 17.64
N SER A 117 9.15 -8.60 18.81
CA SER A 117 8.94 -10.05 18.99
C SER A 117 7.53 -10.53 18.62
N ILE A 118 6.61 -9.60 18.30
CA ILE A 118 5.23 -9.92 17.96
C ILE A 118 5.10 -9.96 16.43
N PRO A 119 4.50 -11.02 15.87
CA PRO A 119 4.27 -11.11 14.43
C PRO A 119 3.50 -9.93 13.85
N HIS A 120 3.77 -9.60 12.58
CA HIS A 120 3.07 -8.50 11.91
C HIS A 120 1.54 -8.73 11.94
N PRO A 121 0.74 -7.77 12.48
CA PRO A 121 -0.69 -7.99 12.74
C PRO A 121 -1.51 -8.14 11.45
N GLN A 122 -0.95 -7.74 10.32
CA GLN A 122 -1.61 -7.81 9.01
C GLN A 122 -1.10 -8.97 8.13
N TYR A 123 -0.25 -9.87 8.65
CA TYR A 123 0.34 -10.97 7.87
C TYR A 123 -0.72 -11.81 7.15
N GLU A 124 -1.72 -12.31 7.90
CA GLU A 124 -2.72 -13.23 7.35
C GLU A 124 -3.57 -12.54 6.27
N GLN A 125 -3.96 -11.29 6.50
CA GLN A 125 -4.74 -10.52 5.51
C GLN A 125 -3.91 -10.21 4.27
N PHE A 126 -2.62 -9.91 4.40
CA PHE A 126 -1.75 -9.64 3.26
C PHE A 126 -1.54 -10.91 2.42
N ASP A 127 -1.27 -12.05 3.07
CA ASP A 127 -1.07 -13.33 2.40
C ASP A 127 -2.35 -13.87 1.74
N ALA A 128 -3.50 -13.77 2.43
CA ALA A 128 -4.80 -14.16 1.87
C ALA A 128 -5.17 -13.42 0.58
N ASN A 129 -4.58 -12.25 0.34
CA ASN A 129 -4.73 -11.47 -0.90
C ASN A 129 -3.63 -11.72 -1.94
N ASN A 130 -2.88 -12.82 -1.80
CA ASN A 130 -1.70 -13.16 -2.60
C ASN A 130 -0.58 -12.10 -2.53
N GLY A 131 -0.55 -11.27 -1.48
CA GLY A 131 0.40 -10.18 -1.33
C GLY A 131 1.84 -10.69 -1.33
N ILE A 132 2.15 -11.68 -0.49
CA ILE A 132 3.48 -12.28 -0.40
C ILE A 132 3.93 -12.80 -1.78
N LYS A 133 3.11 -13.66 -2.42
CA LYS A 133 3.41 -14.22 -3.73
C LYS A 133 3.67 -13.15 -4.80
N LYS A 134 2.85 -12.10 -4.85
CA LYS A 134 2.99 -11.02 -5.84
C LYS A 134 4.24 -10.18 -5.58
N VAL A 135 4.49 -9.79 -4.33
CA VAL A 135 5.68 -9.02 -3.96
C VAL A 135 6.97 -9.82 -4.20
N SER A 136 7.02 -11.10 -3.81
CA SER A 136 8.16 -11.97 -4.11
C SER A 136 8.39 -12.14 -5.61
N THR A 137 7.31 -12.22 -6.41
CA THR A 137 7.42 -12.27 -7.87
C THR A 137 7.98 -10.97 -8.45
N LEU A 138 7.52 -9.82 -7.94
CA LEU A 138 7.98 -8.50 -8.36
C LEU A 138 9.46 -8.29 -7.99
N PHE A 139 9.86 -8.68 -6.78
CA PHE A 139 11.25 -8.68 -6.32
C PHE A 139 12.18 -9.46 -7.26
N LYS A 140 11.77 -10.66 -7.67
CA LYS A 140 12.57 -11.53 -8.55
C LYS A 140 12.63 -11.03 -9.99
N LYS A 141 11.56 -10.42 -10.50
CA LYS A 141 11.44 -10.00 -11.91
C LYS A 141 11.94 -8.58 -12.17
N SER A 142 11.89 -7.70 -11.18
CA SER A 142 12.24 -6.30 -11.37
C SER A 142 13.74 -6.14 -11.60
N LYS A 143 14.09 -5.27 -12.55
CA LYS A 143 15.46 -4.80 -12.80
C LYS A 143 15.74 -3.45 -12.14
N LEU A 144 14.71 -2.80 -11.61
CA LEU A 144 14.81 -1.49 -10.97
C LEU A 144 15.19 -1.68 -9.49
N LYS A 145 16.32 -1.08 -9.08
CA LYS A 145 16.81 -1.13 -7.69
C LYS A 145 15.72 -0.72 -6.71
N GLU A 146 15.13 0.45 -6.89
CA GLU A 146 14.06 0.99 -6.04
C GLU A 146 12.90 0.00 -5.83
N THR A 147 12.45 -0.67 -6.91
CA THR A 147 11.38 -1.65 -6.81
C THR A 147 11.81 -2.91 -6.06
N LYS A 148 13.05 -3.38 -6.28
CA LYS A 148 13.60 -4.53 -5.55
C LYS A 148 13.74 -4.22 -4.07
N ASP A 149 14.29 -3.05 -3.74
CA ASP A 149 14.51 -2.61 -2.37
C ASP A 149 13.18 -2.52 -1.63
N MET A 150 12.20 -1.83 -2.22
CA MET A 150 10.85 -1.73 -1.69
C MET A 150 10.21 -3.11 -1.46
N CYS A 151 10.26 -4.02 -2.44
CA CYS A 151 9.67 -5.35 -2.27
C CYS A 151 10.36 -6.14 -1.15
N CYS A 152 11.68 -5.99 -1.03
CA CYS A 152 12.47 -6.64 0.01
C CYS A 152 12.11 -6.10 1.40
N ILE A 153 11.98 -4.78 1.54
CA ILE A 153 11.56 -4.11 2.77
C ILE A 153 10.16 -4.57 3.19
N TRP A 154 9.20 -4.59 2.27
CA TRP A 154 7.83 -5.08 2.56
C TRP A 154 7.81 -6.54 3.01
N LEU A 155 8.62 -7.40 2.39
CA LEU A 155 8.74 -8.79 2.82
C LEU A 155 9.38 -8.87 4.21
N GLY A 156 10.40 -8.06 4.50
CA GLY A 156 10.96 -7.93 5.85
C GLY A 156 9.92 -7.51 6.89
N TYR A 157 9.10 -6.51 6.57
CA TYR A 157 8.03 -6.03 7.45
C TYR A 157 6.98 -7.10 7.71
N ILE A 158 6.46 -7.75 6.65
CA ILE A 158 5.37 -8.71 6.81
C ILE A 158 5.84 -9.96 7.56
N TYR A 159 7.07 -10.43 7.32
CA TYR A 159 7.67 -11.57 8.01
C TYR A 159 8.25 -11.22 9.39
N LYS A 160 8.00 -10.03 9.93
CA LYS A 160 8.38 -9.69 11.31
C LYS A 160 7.99 -10.80 12.27
N ALA A 161 8.96 -11.25 13.08
CA ALA A 161 8.83 -12.34 14.05
C ALA A 161 8.18 -13.62 13.49
N ARG A 162 8.38 -13.90 12.20
CA ARG A 162 7.92 -15.12 11.51
C ARG A 162 9.05 -15.69 10.65
N ASP A 163 9.08 -17.02 10.55
CA ASP A 163 10.01 -17.70 9.68
C ASP A 163 9.58 -17.64 8.21
N ILE A 164 10.52 -17.36 7.33
CA ILE A 164 10.39 -17.60 5.90
C ILE A 164 10.77 -19.07 5.66
N THR A 165 9.78 -19.91 5.36
CA THR A 165 9.96 -21.37 5.23
C THR A 165 10.69 -21.76 3.94
N ASP A 166 10.50 -21.00 2.86
CA ASP A 166 11.30 -21.14 1.63
C ASP A 166 12.73 -20.66 1.90
N SER A 167 13.66 -21.62 2.01
CA SER A 167 15.06 -21.34 2.33
C SER A 167 15.78 -20.49 1.29
N ASN A 168 15.40 -20.60 0.01
CA ASN A 168 16.03 -19.83 -1.06
C ASN A 168 15.53 -18.38 -1.01
N MET A 169 14.21 -18.20 -0.89
CA MET A 169 13.61 -16.88 -0.72
C MET A 169 14.15 -16.18 0.53
N ARG A 170 14.28 -16.91 1.65
CA ARG A 170 14.85 -16.38 2.89
C ARG A 170 16.27 -15.86 2.69
N LYS A 171 17.14 -16.63 2.02
CA LYS A 171 18.53 -16.22 1.74
C LYS A 171 18.59 -14.99 0.85
N GLU A 172 17.78 -14.95 -0.22
CA GLU A 172 17.73 -13.81 -1.14
C GLU A 172 17.28 -12.52 -0.44
N ILE A 173 16.22 -12.60 0.37
CA ILE A 173 15.69 -11.46 1.11
C ILE A 173 16.71 -10.96 2.14
N ILE A 174 17.27 -11.85 2.96
CA ILE A 174 18.26 -11.45 3.99
C ILE A 174 19.49 -10.81 3.34
N HIS A 175 20.02 -11.43 2.28
CA HIS A 175 21.17 -10.89 1.59
C HIS A 175 20.89 -9.48 1.03
N HIS A 176 19.72 -9.30 0.40
CA HIS A 176 19.36 -8.01 -0.17
C HIS A 176 19.06 -6.95 0.91
N LEU A 177 18.42 -7.30 2.04
CA LEU A 177 18.25 -6.39 3.18
C LEU A 177 19.59 -5.93 3.78
N ILE A 178 20.60 -6.80 3.85
CA ILE A 178 21.95 -6.41 4.30
C ILE A 178 22.54 -5.37 3.34
N THR A 179 22.44 -5.61 2.02
CA THR A 179 22.95 -4.63 1.04
C THR A 179 22.24 -3.27 1.11
N ILE A 180 20.97 -3.27 1.51
CA ILE A 180 20.20 -2.05 1.72
C ILE A 180 20.69 -1.32 2.99
N ALA A 181 20.92 -2.02 4.09
CA ALA A 181 21.36 -1.40 5.35
C ALA A 181 22.76 -0.76 5.23
N ASP A 182 23.60 -1.34 4.38
CA ASP A 182 24.93 -0.82 4.04
C ASP A 182 24.90 0.31 3.00
N ASP A 183 23.75 0.58 2.36
CA ASP A 183 23.56 1.64 1.37
C ASP A 183 23.60 3.04 2.01
N GLU A 184 24.06 4.02 1.24
CA GLU A 184 24.15 5.43 1.68
C GLU A 184 22.82 6.19 1.48
N ASP A 185 21.85 5.62 0.76
CA ASP A 185 20.53 6.23 0.55
C ASP A 185 19.73 6.35 1.86
N ASP A 186 19.42 7.58 2.28
CA ASP A 186 18.70 7.84 3.54
C ASP A 186 17.27 7.28 3.56
N TRP A 187 16.62 7.10 2.41
CA TRP A 187 15.24 6.60 2.36
C TRP A 187 15.11 5.11 2.69
N VAL A 188 16.21 4.35 2.62
CA VAL A 188 16.23 2.91 2.93
C VAL A 188 16.77 2.56 4.31
N ARG A 189 17.36 3.54 5.02
CA ARG A 189 17.82 3.41 6.41
C ARG A 189 16.68 3.66 7.39
#